data_AF-A0A374NGG5-F1
#
_entry.id   AF-A0A374NGG5-F1
#
_cell.length_a   1.000
_cell.length_b   1.000
_cell.length_c   1.000
_cell.angle_alpha   90.00
_cell.angle_beta   90.00
_cell.angle_gamma   90.00
#
_symmetry.space_group_name_H-M   'P 1'
#
loop_
_entity.id
_entity.type
_entity.pdbx_description
1 polymer ?
#
loop_
_entity_poly.entity_id
_entity_poly.type
_entity_poly.pdbx_seq_one_letter_code
_entity_poly.pdbx_strand_id
1 'polypeptide(L)'
;MYRVCRQKNSVTIPPSLKYMGVAYQITSIKTKAFSGNKNLRSIVIPSSIRTIGSQAFFKCKNLKKITIKTPYLSKKTVGAKAFKGIHAKAKIKVQVPKKQKKAYQKLLKAKGAGKKVTIK
;
A
#
# COMPACT_ATOMS: atom_id res chain seq x y z
N MET A 1 0.16 -19.39 -0.53
CA MET A 1 -0.55 -18.20 -1.07
C MET A 1 -0.94 -17.26 0.07
N TYR A 2 -0.22 -16.15 0.31
CA TYR A 2 -0.56 -15.23 1.41
C TYR A 2 -1.72 -14.28 1.03
N ARG A 3 -2.97 -14.75 1.13
CA ARG A 3 -4.12 -13.85 1.33
C ARG A 3 -3.96 -13.29 2.74
N VAL A 4 -3.55 -12.02 2.88
CA VAL A 4 -3.46 -11.42 4.20
C VAL A 4 -4.86 -11.42 4.81
N CYS A 5 -4.98 -12.21 5.89
CA CYS A 5 -6.23 -12.65 6.47
C CYS A 5 -7.17 -11.47 6.77
N ARG A 6 -8.47 -11.67 6.51
CA ARG A 6 -9.57 -10.69 6.49
C ARG A 6 -9.88 -9.98 7.83
N GLN A 7 -8.99 -10.01 8.82
CA GLN A 7 -9.35 -9.76 10.23
C GLN A 7 -8.41 -8.80 11.00
N LYS A 8 -7.43 -8.13 10.38
CA LYS A 8 -6.54 -7.20 11.11
C LYS A 8 -6.85 -5.73 10.85
N ASN A 9 -7.07 -4.98 11.94
CA ASN A 9 -7.35 -3.53 11.94
C ASN A 9 -6.16 -2.72 11.41
N SER A 10 -4.94 -3.24 11.58
CA SER A 10 -3.70 -2.67 11.08
C SER A 10 -2.85 -3.76 10.41
N VAL A 11 -2.29 -3.46 9.25
CA VAL A 11 -1.35 -4.35 8.57
C VAL A 11 0.00 -3.66 8.46
N THR A 12 0.99 -4.24 9.13
CA THR A 12 2.40 -3.96 8.93
C THR A 12 2.97 -5.11 8.13
N ILE A 13 3.42 -4.85 6.91
CA ILE A 13 4.10 -5.88 6.11
C ILE A 13 5.54 -5.97 6.65
N PRO A 14 6.00 -7.12 7.19
CA PRO A 14 7.37 -7.25 7.63
C PRO A 14 8.33 -7.21 6.43
N PRO A 15 9.57 -6.72 6.59
CA PRO A 15 10.54 -6.69 5.49
C PRO A 15 11.02 -8.10 5.10
N SER A 16 11.12 -9.01 6.08
CA SER A 16 11.52 -10.39 5.88
C SER A 16 10.61 -11.35 6.64
N LEU A 17 10.40 -12.53 6.07
CA LEU A 17 9.71 -13.65 6.70
C LEU A 17 10.67 -14.84 6.69
N LYS A 18 11.06 -15.31 7.87
CA LYS A 18 11.83 -16.56 7.98
C LYS A 18 10.85 -17.72 7.90
N TYR A 19 11.02 -18.59 6.91
CA TYR A 19 10.27 -19.82 6.78
C TYR A 19 11.27 -20.97 6.62
N MET A 20 11.22 -21.94 7.53
CA MET A 20 12.12 -23.10 7.54
C MET A 20 13.61 -22.74 7.42
N GLY A 21 14.09 -21.77 8.19
CA GLY A 21 15.49 -21.35 8.18
C GLY A 21 15.89 -20.42 7.02
N VAL A 22 15.04 -20.27 6.00
CA VAL A 22 15.29 -19.40 4.84
C VAL A 22 14.60 -18.05 5.02
N ALA A 23 15.34 -16.96 4.83
CA ALA A 23 14.82 -15.60 4.92
C ALA A 23 14.23 -15.14 3.58
N TYR A 24 12.90 -14.98 3.50
CA TYR A 24 12.21 -14.44 2.34
C TYR A 24 12.00 -12.94 2.50
N GLN A 25 12.61 -12.15 1.62
CA GLN A 25 12.39 -10.71 1.57
C GLN A 25 11.05 -10.40 0.90
N ILE A 26 10.20 -9.63 1.58
CA ILE A 26 8.92 -9.20 1.03
C ILE A 26 9.16 -7.97 0.15
N THR A 27 9.29 -8.24 -1.15
CA THR A 27 9.57 -7.24 -2.17
C THR A 27 8.32 -6.79 -2.93
N SER A 28 7.20 -7.51 -2.81
CA SER A 28 6.00 -7.19 -3.59
C SER A 28 4.68 -7.49 -2.86
N ILE A 29 3.71 -6.61 -3.08
CA ILE A 29 2.29 -6.82 -2.71
C ILE A 29 1.58 -7.35 -3.94
N LYS A 30 0.97 -8.54 -3.85
CA LYS A 30 0.27 -9.15 -4.98
C LYS A 30 -1.01 -8.39 -5.36
N THR A 31 -1.44 -8.61 -6.61
CA THR A 31 -2.73 -8.15 -7.13
C THR A 31 -3.87 -8.59 -6.22
N LYS A 32 -4.79 -7.67 -5.91
CA LYS A 32 -5.94 -7.89 -5.02
C LYS A 32 -5.61 -8.38 -3.59
N ALA A 33 -4.36 -8.27 -3.12
CA ALA A 33 -3.95 -8.80 -1.81
C ALA A 33 -4.83 -8.35 -0.63
N PHE A 34 -5.33 -7.11 -0.64
CA PHE A 34 -6.24 -6.54 0.36
C PHE A 34 -7.56 -6.06 -0.23
N SER A 35 -7.90 -6.48 -1.47
CA SER A 35 -9.10 -6.01 -2.14
C SER A 35 -10.37 -6.37 -1.35
N GLY A 36 -11.22 -5.38 -1.12
CA GLY A 36 -12.49 -5.52 -0.41
C GLY A 36 -12.34 -5.66 1.11
N ASN A 37 -11.16 -5.38 1.67
CA ASN A 37 -10.98 -5.44 3.11
C ASN A 37 -11.70 -4.27 3.80
N LYS A 38 -12.83 -4.58 4.44
CA LYS A 38 -13.63 -3.62 5.21
C LYS A 38 -13.07 -3.37 6.61
N ASN A 39 -12.16 -4.19 7.13
CA ASN A 39 -11.63 -4.05 8.49
C ASN A 39 -10.31 -3.28 8.54
N LEU A 40 -9.60 -3.19 7.41
CA LEU A 40 -8.31 -2.52 7.32
C LEU A 40 -8.45 -1.01 7.55
N ARG A 41 -7.96 -0.52 8.69
CA ARG A 41 -7.96 0.91 9.06
C ARG A 41 -6.64 1.60 8.77
N SER A 42 -5.52 0.90 8.95
CA SER A 42 -4.18 1.41 8.70
C SER A 42 -3.27 0.41 7.98
N ILE A 43 -2.37 0.92 7.15
CA ILE A 43 -1.33 0.10 6.50
C ILE A 43 0.02 0.80 6.51
N VAL A 44 1.07 0.02 6.75
CA VAL A 44 2.47 0.44 6.61
C VAL A 44 3.14 -0.38 5.51
N ILE A 45 3.59 0.32 4.47
CA ILE A 45 4.39 -0.23 3.36
C ILE A 45 5.87 0.02 3.71
N PRO A 46 6.65 -1.00 4.08
CA PRO A 46 8.05 -0.86 4.47
C PRO A 46 8.94 -0.52 3.26
N SER A 47 10.20 -0.18 3.53
CA SER A 47 11.19 0.20 2.52
C SER A 47 11.55 -0.91 1.53
N SER A 48 11.36 -2.18 1.91
CA SER A 48 11.67 -3.36 1.09
C SER A 48 10.70 -3.55 -0.10
N ILE A 49 9.52 -2.93 -0.07
CA ILE A 49 8.51 -3.15 -1.11
C ILE A 49 8.87 -2.38 -2.38
N ARG A 50 9.09 -3.13 -3.45
CA ARG A 50 9.38 -2.64 -4.79
C ARG A 50 8.13 -2.54 -5.67
N THR A 51 7.17 -3.45 -5.48
CA THR A 51 6.01 -3.60 -6.38
C THR A 51 4.70 -3.70 -5.62
N ILE A 52 3.66 -3.02 -6.11
CA ILE A 52 2.29 -3.13 -5.62
C ILE A 52 1.39 -3.56 -6.78
N GLY A 53 0.73 -4.69 -6.65
CA GLY A 53 -0.13 -5.26 -7.69
C GLY A 53 -1.38 -4.43 -7.97
N SER A 54 -2.04 -4.77 -9.08
CA SER A 54 -3.30 -4.15 -9.48
C SER A 54 -4.37 -4.38 -8.40
N GLN A 55 -5.20 -3.37 -8.14
CA GLN A 55 -6.30 -3.47 -7.16
C GLN A 55 -5.87 -3.92 -5.75
N ALA A 56 -4.60 -3.76 -5.36
CA ALA A 56 -4.11 -4.25 -4.07
C ALA A 56 -4.96 -3.80 -2.88
N PHE A 57 -5.46 -2.55 -2.86
CA PHE A 57 -6.34 -1.96 -1.84
C PHE A 57 -7.70 -1.52 -2.41
N PHE A 58 -8.18 -2.21 -3.44
CA PHE A 58 -9.44 -1.86 -4.08
C PHE A 58 -10.61 -2.02 -3.11
N LYS A 59 -11.53 -1.04 -3.06
CA LYS A 59 -12.71 -1.05 -2.17
C LYS A 59 -12.41 -1.19 -0.66
N CYS A 60 -11.21 -0.79 -0.20
CA CYS A 60 -10.89 -0.72 1.23
C CYS A 60 -11.53 0.51 1.91
N LYS A 61 -12.84 0.48 2.09
CA LYS A 61 -13.64 1.65 2.53
C LYS A 61 -13.21 2.23 3.88
N ASN A 62 -12.70 1.41 4.80
CA ASN A 62 -12.29 1.84 6.14
C ASN A 62 -10.80 2.21 6.24
N LEU A 63 -10.04 2.13 5.15
CA LEU A 63 -8.61 2.45 5.14
C LEU A 63 -8.40 3.96 5.27
N LYS A 64 -8.11 4.42 6.48
CA LYS A 64 -7.95 5.84 6.83
C LYS A 64 -6.49 6.27 6.93
N LYS A 65 -5.54 5.36 7.17
CA LYS A 65 -4.12 5.70 7.34
C LYS A 65 -3.23 4.83 6.46
N ILE A 66 -2.38 5.43 5.63
CA ILE A 66 -1.43 4.72 4.78
C ILE A 66 -0.04 5.34 5.04
N THR A 67 0.96 4.54 5.37
CA THR A 67 2.34 5.00 5.53
C THR A 67 3.21 4.31 4.50
N ILE A 68 3.84 5.10 3.64
CA ILE A 68 4.73 4.61 2.58
C ILE A 68 6.16 4.96 2.96
N LYS A 69 6.98 3.95 3.25
CA LYS A 69 8.41 4.09 3.55
C LYS A 69 9.32 3.68 2.39
N THR A 70 8.76 3.08 1.35
CA THR A 70 9.53 2.63 0.18
C THR A 70 9.84 3.79 -0.77
N PRO A 71 11.12 3.95 -1.15
CA PRO A 71 11.54 4.88 -2.20
C PRO A 71 11.46 4.26 -3.61
N TYR A 72 11.16 2.96 -3.74
CA TYR A 72 11.28 2.21 -4.99
C TYR A 72 9.98 2.12 -5.81
N LEU A 73 8.86 2.71 -5.33
CA LEU A 73 7.61 2.71 -6.09
C LEU A 73 7.66 3.69 -7.26
N SER A 74 7.25 3.21 -8.42
CA SER A 74 7.16 3.97 -9.66
C SER A 74 5.85 3.67 -10.38
N LYS A 75 5.55 4.44 -11.44
CA LYS A 75 4.32 4.28 -12.23
C LYS A 75 4.20 2.88 -12.85
N LYS A 76 5.34 2.20 -13.08
CA LYS A 76 5.42 0.83 -13.58
C LYS A 76 5.18 -0.21 -12.48
N THR A 77 5.67 0.03 -11.27
CA THR A 77 5.61 -0.95 -10.18
C THR A 77 4.32 -0.89 -9.36
N VAL A 78 3.53 0.18 -9.47
CA VAL A 78 2.20 0.27 -8.86
C VAL A 78 1.11 -0.02 -9.88
N GLY A 79 0.34 -1.08 -9.64
CA GLY A 79 -0.71 -1.55 -10.51
C GLY A 79 -1.90 -0.60 -10.60
N ALA A 80 -2.67 -0.73 -11.68
CA ALA A 80 -3.85 0.10 -11.90
C ALA A 80 -4.88 -0.06 -10.77
N LYS A 81 -5.58 1.03 -10.44
CA LYS A 81 -6.66 1.05 -9.43
C LYS A 81 -6.23 0.51 -8.05
N ALA A 82 -4.92 0.50 -7.74
CA ALA A 82 -4.40 -0.04 -6.48
C ALA A 82 -5.08 0.58 -5.25
N PHE A 83 -5.40 1.88 -5.31
CA PHE A 83 -6.04 2.62 -4.20
C PHE A 83 -7.47 3.06 -4.51
N LYS A 84 -8.12 2.50 -5.54
CA LYS A 84 -9.48 2.91 -5.92
C LYS A 84 -10.51 2.42 -4.91
N GLY A 85 -11.31 3.34 -4.38
CA GLY A 85 -12.36 3.02 -3.39
C GLY A 85 -11.86 2.89 -1.96
N ILE A 86 -10.70 3.50 -1.64
CA ILE A 86 -10.28 3.74 -0.25
C ILE A 86 -11.16 4.82 0.40
N HIS A 87 -11.05 4.98 1.73
CA HIS A 87 -11.79 6.00 2.47
C HIS A 87 -11.57 7.40 1.87
N ALA A 88 -12.64 8.17 1.68
CA ALA A 88 -12.57 9.47 1.02
C ALA A 88 -11.60 10.44 1.72
N LYS A 89 -11.54 10.41 3.06
CA LYS A 89 -10.65 11.23 3.91
C LYS A 89 -9.38 10.48 4.36
N ALA A 90 -8.89 9.51 3.59
CA ALA A 90 -7.67 8.79 3.97
C ALA A 90 -6.47 9.75 4.08
N LYS A 91 -5.60 9.50 5.05
CA LYS A 91 -4.34 10.23 5.28
C LYS A 91 -3.18 9.34 4.85
N ILE A 92 -2.50 9.72 3.77
CA ILE A 92 -1.29 9.05 3.28
C ILE A 92 -0.07 9.83 3.77
N LYS A 93 0.76 9.20 4.60
CA LYS A 93 2.06 9.69 5.04
C LYS A 93 3.14 9.08 4.16
N VAL A 94 3.85 9.91 3.39
CA VAL A 94 4.97 9.48 2.56
C VAL A 94 6.28 9.80 3.31
N GLN A 95 6.88 8.78 3.90
CA GLN A 95 8.17 8.84 4.60
C GLN A 95 9.29 8.48 3.60
N VAL A 96 9.48 9.35 2.61
CA VAL A 96 10.53 9.26 1.59
C VAL A 96 11.19 10.63 1.44
N PRO A 97 12.39 10.73 0.82
CA PRO A 97 13.07 12.00 0.59
C PRO A 97 12.14 13.01 -0.12
N LYS A 98 12.22 14.30 0.25
CA LYS A 98 11.32 15.37 -0.26
C LYS A 98 11.23 15.40 -1.80
N LYS A 99 12.31 15.05 -2.52
CA LYS A 99 12.34 14.92 -4.00
C LYS A 99 11.26 13.97 -4.55
N GLN A 100 10.97 12.86 -3.88
CA GLN A 100 10.04 11.85 -4.37
C GLN A 100 8.58 12.10 -3.95
N LYS A 101 8.33 12.92 -2.92
CA LYS A 101 6.97 13.18 -2.42
C LYS A 101 6.01 13.66 -3.51
N LYS A 102 6.43 14.62 -4.36
CA LYS A 102 5.61 15.13 -5.47
C LYS A 102 5.28 14.04 -6.50
N ALA A 103 6.26 13.21 -6.86
CA ALA A 103 6.07 12.10 -7.78
C ALA A 103 5.09 11.05 -7.22
N TYR A 104 5.24 10.71 -5.93
CA TYR A 104 4.35 9.77 -5.24
C TYR A 104 2.93 10.32 -5.11
N GLN A 105 2.77 11.61 -4.83
CA GLN A 105 1.44 12.25 -4.81
C GLN A 105 0.74 12.10 -6.16
N LYS A 106 1.43 12.41 -7.28
CA LYS A 106 0.89 12.24 -8.63
C LYS A 106 0.59 10.77 -8.93
N LEU A 107 1.50 9.87 -8.56
CA LEU A 107 1.34 8.43 -8.74
C LEU A 107 0.12 7.90 -7.99
N LEU A 108 -0.03 8.21 -6.71
CA LEU A 108 -1.14 7.72 -5.89
C LEU A 108 -2.49 8.21 -6.44
N LYS A 109 -2.58 9.48 -6.83
CA LYS A 109 -3.76 10.03 -7.53
C LYS A 109 -4.03 9.28 -8.83
N ALA A 110 -3.02 9.09 -9.68
CA ALA A 110 -3.14 8.34 -10.94
C ALA A 110 -3.53 6.85 -10.73
N LYS A 111 -3.18 6.26 -9.59
CA LYS A 111 -3.47 4.86 -9.25
C LYS A 111 -4.77 4.70 -8.44
N GLY A 112 -5.59 5.74 -8.38
CA GLY A 112 -6.97 5.69 -7.90
C GLY A 112 -7.19 6.22 -6.48
N ALA A 113 -6.21 6.84 -5.84
CA ALA A 113 -6.45 7.56 -4.59
C ALA A 113 -7.46 8.68 -4.84
N GLY A 114 -8.51 8.74 -4.00
CA GLY A 114 -9.61 9.69 -4.18
C GLY A 114 -9.15 11.16 -4.08
N LYS A 115 -9.91 12.07 -4.71
CA LYS A 115 -9.63 13.52 -4.72
C LYS A 115 -9.53 14.13 -3.31
N LYS A 116 -10.27 13.58 -2.33
CA LYS A 116 -10.35 14.06 -0.93
C LYS A 116 -9.26 13.49 0.00
N VAL A 117 -8.35 12.65 -0.51
CA VAL A 117 -7.28 12.01 0.26
C VAL A 117 -6.17 13.02 0.54
N THR A 118 -5.77 13.15 1.81
CA THR A 118 -4.66 14.03 2.21
C THR A 118 -3.34 13.27 2.10
N ILE A 119 -2.37 13.80 1.35
CA ILE A 119 -1.03 13.20 1.18
C ILE A 119 0.02 14.15 1.79
N LYS A 120 0.71 13.73 2.85
CA LYS A 120 1.70 14.51 3.61
C LYS A 120 3.07 13.81 3.64
#